data_AF-A0ABD6VSD9-F1
#
_entry.id   AF-A0ABD6VSD9-F1
#
_cell.length_a   1.000
_cell.length_b   1.000
_cell.length_c   1.000
_cell.angle_alpha   90.00
_cell.angle_beta   90.00
_cell.angle_gamma   90.00
#
_symmetry.space_group_name_H-M   'P 1'
#
loop_
_entity.id
_entity.type
_entity.pdbx_description
1 polymer ?
#
loop_
_entity_poly.entity_id
_entity_poly.type
_entity_poly.pdbx_seq_one_letter_code
_entity_poly.pdbx_strand_id
1 'polypeptide(L)'
;MKRPEKNKNTAIKSTVYKTADIGANFVLNFVPGGNAVYELIKLGIEQAKRYATERQEKRIADFHTILLQPNTTGDIELSETYIDVADYHVLLNACLQDIEDEKTELYATLAKNAFLTKIPPRDLRFFCISLKEITFNDLEEMRVAYIASNFNIVPPVGAGRFEKLLSPEQSPSELAYGRKLMELRGFVEDGKINQYGERFVQTCYPTEKLLPESIQMFEWKNAGSPILMLSYELDDPDVLRLHMHLSELLRTSGFKTTALYAPTRKMTPQTLVKSSILIFKNKPERIISNIKHIDSLTHKGCTAVQMCNDYPIILEPLSGVFEIIVNISGDDPLTGAVQVVNAIYSE
;
A
#
# COMPACT_ATOMS: atom_id res chain seq x y z
N MET A 1 -19.08 47.53 -58.23
CA MET A 1 -19.59 46.73 -57.10
C MET A 1 -18.59 45.63 -56.78
N LYS A 2 -18.37 45.37 -55.49
CA LYS A 2 -17.30 44.55 -54.89
C LYS A 2 -17.72 43.08 -54.70
N ARG A 3 -16.76 42.16 -54.94
CA ARG A 3 -16.42 40.90 -54.23
C ARG A 3 -17.47 39.76 -54.15
N PRO A 4 -17.09 38.48 -53.85
CA PRO A 4 -15.78 38.01 -53.35
C PRO A 4 -15.14 36.78 -54.05
N GLU A 5 -13.81 36.73 -53.96
CA GLU A 5 -12.98 35.53 -54.11
C GLU A 5 -13.17 34.57 -52.93
N LYS A 6 -13.25 33.27 -53.23
CA LYS A 6 -13.26 32.19 -52.23
C LYS A 6 -11.85 31.95 -51.69
N ASN A 7 -11.74 31.96 -50.37
CA ASN A 7 -10.58 31.57 -49.58
C ASN A 7 -10.00 30.21 -50.01
N LYS A 8 -8.69 30.20 -50.24
CA LYS A 8 -7.86 29.01 -50.40
C LYS A 8 -7.63 28.36 -49.04
N ASN A 9 -7.78 27.04 -48.98
CA ASN A 9 -7.25 26.20 -47.91
C ASN A 9 -5.74 26.43 -47.78
N THR A 10 -5.31 27.06 -46.71
CA THR A 10 -3.91 27.12 -46.30
C THR A 10 -3.63 26.02 -45.30
N ALA A 11 -3.05 24.93 -45.82
CA ALA A 11 -2.24 24.00 -45.04
C ALA A 11 -1.12 24.81 -44.37
N ILE A 12 -1.01 24.71 -43.04
CA ILE A 12 0.00 25.41 -42.27
C ILE A 12 1.35 24.72 -42.55
N LYS A 13 2.13 25.33 -43.46
CA LYS A 13 3.54 25.02 -43.66
C LYS A 13 4.36 25.65 -42.55
N SER A 14 5.26 24.84 -42.02
CA SER A 14 6.33 25.15 -41.08
C SER A 14 7.10 26.43 -41.44
N THR A 15 7.16 27.38 -40.51
CA THR A 15 8.20 28.42 -40.52
C THR A 15 8.77 28.53 -39.11
N VAL A 16 9.95 27.94 -38.94
CA VAL A 16 10.80 28.09 -37.77
C VAL A 16 11.41 29.48 -37.81
N TYR A 17 11.02 30.36 -36.88
CA TYR A 17 11.81 31.54 -36.54
C TYR A 17 12.28 31.45 -35.09
N LYS A 18 13.60 31.62 -34.96
CA LYS A 18 14.44 31.66 -33.76
C LYS A 18 13.75 32.21 -32.51
N THR A 19 13.68 31.39 -31.46
CA THR A 19 13.75 31.83 -30.07
C THR A 19 14.88 31.05 -29.39
N ALA A 20 16.11 31.44 -29.70
CA ALA A 20 17.23 31.28 -28.77
C ALA A 20 17.12 32.48 -27.82
N ASP A 21 16.82 32.24 -26.55
CA ASP A 21 17.28 33.05 -25.39
C ASP A 21 16.59 32.70 -24.06
N ILE A 22 15.68 31.71 -24.00
CA ILE A 22 15.19 31.20 -22.70
C ILE A 22 15.16 29.66 -22.75
N GLY A 23 16.31 29.07 -23.05
CA GLY A 23 16.48 27.63 -23.23
C GLY A 23 17.57 27.00 -22.35
N ALA A 24 18.04 27.69 -21.31
CA ALA A 24 19.30 27.31 -20.66
C ALA A 24 19.20 26.37 -19.44
N ASN A 25 18.02 26.06 -18.86
CA ASN A 25 17.95 25.21 -17.66
C ASN A 25 17.04 23.96 -17.73
N PHE A 26 16.37 23.68 -18.85
CA PHE A 26 15.68 22.39 -19.05
C PHE A 26 16.51 21.49 -19.96
N VAL A 27 17.62 20.98 -19.45
CA VAL A 27 18.36 19.90 -20.13
C VAL A 27 17.64 18.59 -19.84
N LEU A 28 16.61 18.30 -20.62
CA LEU A 28 16.00 16.97 -20.67
C LEU A 28 16.76 16.15 -21.73
N ASN A 29 17.52 15.16 -21.28
CA ASN A 29 18.15 14.17 -22.17
C ASN A 29 17.05 13.33 -22.84
N PHE A 30 16.77 13.60 -24.11
CA PHE A 30 15.76 12.90 -24.91
C PHE A 30 16.38 11.77 -25.77
N VAL A 31 15.74 10.61 -25.74
CA VAL A 31 15.93 9.43 -26.63
C VAL A 31 14.54 9.09 -27.24
N PRO A 32 14.43 8.61 -28.50
CA PRO A 32 13.46 9.11 -29.49
C PRO A 32 12.07 8.42 -29.55
N GLY A 33 11.04 9.27 -29.80
CA GLY A 33 9.66 8.94 -30.22
C GLY A 33 8.80 10.18 -30.56
N GLY A 34 9.46 11.30 -30.87
CA GLY A 34 9.04 12.64 -30.43
C GLY A 34 8.28 13.53 -31.40
N ASN A 35 7.04 13.20 -31.77
CA ASN A 35 6.14 14.20 -32.38
C ASN A 35 4.96 14.59 -31.48
N ALA A 36 4.21 13.63 -30.94
CA ALA A 36 3.03 13.94 -30.11
C ALA A 36 3.41 14.52 -28.74
N VAL A 37 4.42 13.93 -28.10
CA VAL A 37 4.99 14.39 -26.82
C VAL A 37 5.58 15.80 -26.95
N TYR A 38 6.25 16.07 -28.07
CA TYR A 38 6.85 17.37 -28.36
C TYR A 38 5.78 18.45 -28.54
N GLU A 39 4.70 18.17 -29.26
CA GLU A 39 3.59 19.12 -29.44
C GLU A 39 2.84 19.40 -28.14
N LEU A 40 2.64 18.41 -27.26
CA LEU A 40 2.02 18.64 -25.94
C LEU A 40 2.88 19.54 -25.05
N ILE A 41 4.20 19.30 -25.00
CA ILE A 41 5.14 20.14 -24.25
C ILE A 41 5.14 21.57 -24.83
N LYS A 42 5.17 21.70 -26.15
CA LYS A 42 5.17 23.00 -26.83
C LYS A 42 3.88 23.78 -26.55
N LEU A 43 2.72 23.12 -26.63
CA LEU A 43 1.42 23.71 -26.29
C LEU A 43 1.36 24.14 -24.82
N GLY A 44 1.86 23.32 -23.90
CA GLY A 44 1.96 23.64 -22.47
C GLY A 44 2.86 24.87 -22.20
N ILE A 45 4.03 24.94 -22.85
CA ILE A 45 4.98 26.06 -22.71
C ILE A 45 4.43 27.35 -23.33
N GLU A 46 3.77 27.28 -24.49
CA GLU A 46 3.16 28.46 -25.13
C GLU A 46 2.02 29.05 -24.29
N GLN A 47 1.29 28.22 -23.55
CA GLN A 47 0.23 28.64 -22.63
C GLN A 47 0.80 29.21 -21.33
N ALA A 48 1.90 28.65 -20.80
CA ALA A 48 2.64 29.17 -19.64
C ALA A 48 3.08 30.63 -19.85
N LYS A 49 3.66 30.90 -21.02
CA LYS A 49 4.25 32.21 -21.37
C LYS A 49 3.27 33.37 -21.36
N ARG A 50 1.96 33.12 -21.42
CA ARG A 50 1.00 34.21 -21.57
C ARG A 50 0.62 34.91 -20.25
N TYR A 51 0.68 34.23 -19.10
CA TYR A 51 0.26 34.84 -17.81
C TYR A 51 0.83 34.14 -16.55
N ALA A 52 1.92 33.36 -16.65
CA ALA A 52 2.38 32.56 -15.51
C ALA A 52 3.13 33.37 -14.44
N THR A 53 2.70 33.20 -13.19
CA THR A 53 3.53 33.49 -12.00
C THR A 53 4.60 32.39 -11.87
N GLU A 54 5.71 32.64 -11.16
CA GLU A 54 6.74 31.61 -10.90
C GLU A 54 6.14 30.29 -10.37
N ARG A 55 5.07 30.38 -9.58
CA ARG A 55 4.29 29.23 -9.08
C ARG A 55 3.68 28.39 -10.22
N GLN A 56 3.07 29.04 -11.21
CA GLN A 56 2.47 28.35 -12.35
C GLN A 56 3.54 27.74 -13.24
N GLU A 57 4.66 28.42 -13.48
CA GLU A 57 5.77 27.86 -14.26
C GLU A 57 6.32 26.58 -13.62
N LYS A 58 6.52 26.59 -12.29
CA LYS A 58 6.93 25.41 -11.54
C LYS A 58 5.94 24.26 -11.69
N ARG A 59 4.63 24.52 -11.51
CA ARG A 59 3.60 23.48 -11.67
C ARG A 59 3.55 22.89 -13.07
N ILE A 60 3.73 23.72 -14.10
CA ILE A 60 3.79 23.25 -15.49
C ILE A 60 5.00 22.33 -15.66
N ALA A 61 6.17 22.72 -15.14
CA ALA A 61 7.36 21.89 -15.20
C ALA A 61 7.19 20.54 -14.47
N ASP A 62 6.68 20.57 -13.24
CA ASP A 62 6.46 19.38 -12.41
C ASP A 62 5.45 18.43 -13.09
N PHE A 63 4.33 18.98 -13.59
CA PHE A 63 3.31 18.21 -14.29
C PHE A 63 3.88 17.46 -15.51
N HIS A 64 4.65 18.16 -16.35
CA HIS A 64 5.25 17.53 -17.53
C HIS A 64 6.34 16.54 -17.16
N THR A 65 7.15 16.82 -16.13
CA THR A 65 8.21 15.91 -15.69
C THR A 65 7.62 14.54 -15.32
N ILE A 66 6.51 14.52 -14.59
CA ILE A 66 5.82 13.29 -14.17
C ILE A 66 5.12 12.61 -15.35
N LEU A 67 4.44 13.39 -16.20
CA LEU A 67 3.76 12.87 -17.39
C LEU A 67 4.72 12.14 -18.33
N LEU A 68 5.95 12.64 -18.46
CA LEU A 68 6.98 12.13 -19.35
C LEU A 68 7.87 11.06 -18.73
N GLN A 69 7.76 10.84 -17.42
CA GLN A 69 8.58 9.84 -16.74
C GLN A 69 8.28 8.45 -17.30
N PRO A 70 9.27 7.70 -17.81
CA PRO A 70 9.05 6.36 -18.33
C PRO A 70 8.50 5.45 -17.23
N ASN A 71 7.54 4.58 -17.56
CA ASN A 71 7.01 3.63 -16.60
C ASN A 71 8.05 2.57 -16.28
N THR A 72 8.27 2.30 -15.00
CA THR A 72 9.16 1.25 -14.50
C THR A 72 8.61 -0.16 -14.78
N THR A 73 7.34 -0.27 -15.13
CA THR A 73 6.65 -1.51 -15.50
C THR A 73 6.61 -1.67 -17.02
N GLY A 74 7.58 -2.46 -17.50
CA GLY A 74 7.65 -3.15 -18.81
C GLY A 74 6.88 -2.58 -20.00
N ASP A 75 7.62 -2.04 -20.96
CA ASP A 75 7.32 -1.98 -22.41
C ASP A 75 5.84 -2.09 -22.80
N ILE A 76 5.04 -1.12 -22.35
CA ILE A 76 3.85 -0.75 -23.12
C ILE A 76 4.41 0.06 -24.28
N GLU A 77 4.49 -0.55 -25.46
CA GLU A 77 4.63 0.20 -26.70
C GLU A 77 3.60 1.34 -26.64
N LEU A 78 4.10 2.57 -26.54
CA LEU A 78 3.33 3.82 -26.55
C LEU A 78 2.61 4.04 -27.90
N SER A 79 2.39 2.98 -28.68
CA SER A 79 2.24 3.05 -30.13
C SER A 79 0.85 3.46 -30.59
N GLU A 80 -0.23 3.34 -29.79
CA GLU A 80 -1.58 3.66 -30.29
C GLU A 80 -2.60 4.24 -29.27
N THR A 81 -2.17 4.78 -28.13
CA THR A 81 -3.10 5.43 -27.20
C THR A 81 -2.88 6.94 -27.17
N TYR A 82 -3.92 7.69 -27.55
CA TYR A 82 -3.91 9.16 -27.57
C TYR A 82 -4.81 9.68 -26.45
N ILE A 83 -4.29 10.56 -25.59
CA ILE A 83 -5.15 11.42 -24.78
C ILE A 83 -5.80 12.44 -25.72
N ASP A 84 -7.09 12.69 -25.53
CA ASP A 84 -7.72 13.79 -26.24
C ASP A 84 -7.10 15.12 -25.80
N VAL A 85 -6.80 15.99 -26.76
CA VAL A 85 -6.15 17.29 -26.50
C VAL A 85 -7.01 18.11 -25.53
N ALA A 86 -8.34 18.01 -25.62
CA ALA A 86 -9.22 18.71 -24.70
C ALA A 86 -9.10 18.17 -23.26
N ASP A 87 -9.03 16.85 -23.07
CA ASP A 87 -8.90 16.24 -21.75
C ASP A 87 -7.54 16.58 -21.09
N TYR A 88 -6.45 16.60 -21.87
CA TYR A 88 -5.15 17.10 -21.40
C TYR A 88 -5.24 18.55 -20.92
N HIS A 89 -5.82 19.45 -21.72
CA HIS A 89 -5.94 20.86 -21.33
C HIS A 89 -6.87 21.05 -20.13
N VAL A 90 -7.92 20.24 -19.98
CA VAL A 90 -8.78 20.26 -18.80
C VAL A 90 -7.98 19.92 -17.55
N LEU A 91 -7.19 18.84 -17.58
CA LEU A 91 -6.36 18.40 -16.46
C LEU A 91 -5.27 19.41 -16.11
N LEU A 92 -4.54 19.92 -17.12
CA LEU A 92 -3.51 20.92 -16.89
C LEU A 92 -4.12 22.21 -16.33
N ASN A 93 -5.23 22.71 -16.90
CA ASN A 93 -5.88 23.91 -16.38
C ASN A 93 -6.42 23.71 -14.96
N ALA A 94 -6.98 22.53 -14.65
CA ALA A 94 -7.39 22.20 -13.28
C ALA A 94 -6.19 22.25 -12.33
N CYS A 95 -5.07 21.63 -12.71
CA CYS A 95 -3.82 21.67 -11.96
C CYS A 95 -3.30 23.10 -11.74
N LEU A 96 -3.40 24.00 -12.72
CA LEU A 96 -2.91 25.38 -12.58
C LEU A 96 -3.83 26.28 -11.74
N GLN A 97 -5.12 25.95 -11.68
CA GLN A 97 -6.12 26.68 -10.92
C GLN A 97 -6.31 26.15 -9.49
N ASP A 98 -5.81 24.96 -9.19
CA ASP A 98 -5.94 24.36 -7.85
C ASP A 98 -5.19 25.21 -6.81
N ILE A 99 -5.76 25.35 -5.61
CA ILE A 99 -5.11 26.13 -4.55
C ILE A 99 -4.02 25.31 -3.82
N GLU A 100 -4.08 23.97 -3.89
CA GLU A 100 -3.17 23.04 -3.22
C GLU A 100 -2.05 22.62 -4.18
N ASP A 101 -0.80 22.99 -3.87
CA ASP A 101 0.37 22.69 -4.72
C ASP A 101 0.69 21.20 -4.76
N GLU A 102 0.39 20.52 -3.66
CA GLU A 102 0.62 19.10 -3.40
C GLU A 102 -0.11 18.20 -4.41
N LYS A 103 -1.21 18.68 -4.99
CA LYS A 103 -2.00 17.92 -5.99
C LYS A 103 -1.38 17.87 -7.37
N THR A 104 -0.33 18.64 -7.65
CA THR A 104 0.29 18.70 -8.99
C THR A 104 0.68 17.30 -9.50
N GLU A 105 1.24 16.46 -8.63
CA GLU A 105 1.60 15.08 -8.96
C GLU A 105 0.38 14.21 -9.23
N LEU A 106 -0.73 14.43 -8.52
CA LEU A 106 -1.96 13.68 -8.68
C LEU A 106 -2.62 13.99 -10.04
N TYR A 107 -2.63 15.26 -10.44
CA TYR A 107 -3.14 15.65 -11.75
C TYR A 107 -2.28 15.08 -12.88
N ALA A 108 -0.95 15.13 -12.73
CA ALA A 108 -0.03 14.59 -13.72
C ALA A 108 -0.16 13.07 -13.84
N THR A 109 -0.30 12.38 -12.71
CA THR A 109 -0.48 10.92 -12.67
C THR A 109 -1.85 10.52 -13.22
N LEU A 110 -2.92 11.26 -12.92
CA LEU A 110 -4.24 11.07 -13.53
C LEU A 110 -4.18 11.24 -15.06
N ALA A 111 -3.49 12.27 -15.55
CA ALA A 111 -3.30 12.47 -16.99
C ALA A 111 -2.50 11.32 -17.63
N LYS A 112 -1.44 10.87 -16.96
CA LYS A 112 -0.60 9.75 -17.39
C LYS A 112 -1.38 8.44 -17.40
N ASN A 113 -2.14 8.15 -16.35
CA ASN A 113 -2.91 6.92 -16.25
C ASN A 113 -4.13 6.95 -17.17
N ALA A 114 -4.74 8.11 -17.43
CA ALA A 114 -5.74 8.25 -18.49
C ALA A 114 -5.19 7.79 -19.86
N PHE A 115 -3.92 8.11 -20.15
CA PHE A 115 -3.21 7.67 -21.35
C PHE A 115 -2.92 6.15 -21.34
N LEU A 116 -2.54 5.57 -20.20
CA LEU A 116 -2.09 4.17 -20.12
C LEU A 116 -3.22 3.15 -19.92
N THR A 117 -4.22 3.46 -19.10
CA THR A 117 -5.19 2.49 -18.58
C THR A 117 -6.55 2.57 -19.28
N LYS A 118 -6.68 3.39 -20.34
CA LYS A 118 -7.91 3.60 -21.14
C LYS A 118 -9.12 3.91 -20.25
N ILE A 119 -8.96 4.87 -19.35
CA ILE A 119 -10.04 5.34 -18.47
C ILE A 119 -11.17 5.87 -19.34
N PRO A 120 -12.44 5.46 -19.09
CA PRO A 120 -13.57 6.00 -19.84
C PRO A 120 -13.61 7.53 -19.72
N PRO A 121 -13.86 8.30 -20.81
CA PRO A 121 -13.83 9.77 -20.76
C PRO A 121 -14.78 10.38 -19.71
N ARG A 122 -15.92 9.72 -19.45
CA ARG A 122 -16.86 10.12 -18.39
C ARG A 122 -16.21 10.04 -17.00
N ASP A 123 -15.45 8.98 -16.76
CA ASP A 123 -14.79 8.73 -15.49
C ASP A 123 -13.60 9.66 -15.31
N LEU A 124 -12.84 9.92 -16.38
CA LEU A 124 -11.74 10.90 -16.36
C LEU A 124 -12.23 12.29 -15.95
N ARG A 125 -13.33 12.76 -16.54
CA ARG A 125 -13.94 14.05 -16.17
C ARG A 125 -14.40 14.05 -14.72
N PHE A 126 -15.06 12.98 -14.29
CA PHE A 126 -15.51 12.86 -12.90
C PHE A 126 -14.35 12.84 -11.91
N PHE A 127 -13.26 12.13 -12.23
CA PHE A 127 -12.04 12.08 -11.43
C PHE A 127 -11.35 13.44 -11.40
N CYS A 128 -11.25 14.16 -12.51
CA CYS A 128 -10.70 15.51 -12.54
C CYS A 128 -11.50 16.49 -11.66
N ILE A 129 -12.84 16.44 -11.71
CA ILE A 129 -13.71 17.26 -10.85
C ILE A 129 -13.52 16.88 -9.38
N SER A 130 -13.49 15.59 -9.09
CA SER A 130 -13.33 15.09 -7.72
C SER A 130 -11.97 15.47 -7.13
N LEU A 131 -10.89 15.33 -7.90
CA LEU A 131 -9.54 15.71 -7.51
C LEU A 131 -9.43 17.21 -7.18
N LYS A 132 -10.16 18.05 -7.90
CA LYS A 132 -10.24 19.49 -7.65
C LYS A 132 -10.97 19.83 -6.35
N GLU A 133 -12.04 19.11 -6.03
CA GLU A 133 -12.90 19.44 -4.90
C GLU A 133 -12.50 18.80 -3.57
N ILE A 134 -11.92 17.60 -3.62
CA ILE A 134 -11.45 16.87 -2.43
C ILE A 134 -10.10 17.44 -2.02
N THR A 135 -9.89 17.74 -0.75
CA THR A 135 -8.62 18.31 -0.27
C THR A 135 -7.47 17.30 -0.42
N PHE A 136 -6.22 17.77 -0.46
CA PHE A 136 -5.06 16.89 -0.51
C PHE A 136 -5.02 15.94 0.69
N ASN A 137 -5.30 16.44 1.89
CA ASN A 137 -5.34 15.62 3.11
C ASN A 137 -6.41 14.51 3.02
N ASP A 138 -7.57 14.83 2.47
CA ASP A 138 -8.64 13.85 2.25
C ASP A 138 -8.25 12.79 1.20
N LEU A 139 -7.53 13.17 0.15
CA LEU A 139 -6.98 12.22 -0.83
C LEU A 139 -5.94 11.30 -0.19
N GLU A 140 -5.10 11.82 0.72
CA GLU A 140 -4.17 11.01 1.50
C GLU A 140 -4.89 10.02 2.43
N GLU A 141 -6.00 10.43 3.06
CA GLU A 141 -6.84 9.53 3.85
C GLU A 141 -7.44 8.40 2.99
N MET A 142 -7.90 8.71 1.77
CA MET A 142 -8.36 7.71 0.81
C MET A 142 -7.23 6.78 0.37
N ARG A 143 -6.02 7.30 0.18
CA ARG A 143 -4.83 6.51 -0.14
C ARG A 143 -4.50 5.53 0.97
N VAL A 144 -4.47 5.98 2.23
CA VAL A 144 -4.27 5.09 3.38
C VAL A 144 -5.36 4.02 3.45
N ALA A 145 -6.62 4.38 3.17
CA ALA A 145 -7.73 3.42 3.15
C ALA A 145 -7.62 2.39 2.02
N TYR A 146 -7.17 2.80 0.84
CA TYR A 146 -6.84 1.90 -0.25
C TYR A 146 -5.76 0.89 0.17
N ILE A 147 -4.65 1.36 0.77
CA ILE A 147 -3.55 0.49 1.20
C ILE A 147 -4.05 -0.49 2.29
N ALA A 148 -4.79 -0.01 3.29
CA ALA A 148 -5.35 -0.87 4.35
C ALA A 148 -6.32 -1.95 3.82
N SER A 149 -7.03 -1.65 2.73
CA SER A 149 -8.00 -2.57 2.12
C SER A 149 -7.31 -3.65 1.28
N ASN A 150 -6.17 -3.33 0.68
CA ASN A 150 -5.45 -4.19 -0.27
C ASN A 150 -4.26 -4.96 0.34
N PHE A 151 -3.74 -4.52 1.49
CA PHE A 151 -2.55 -5.12 2.12
C PHE A 151 -2.81 -5.63 3.53
N ASN A 152 -2.05 -6.63 3.96
CA ASN A 152 -2.16 -7.20 5.30
C ASN A 152 -1.22 -6.48 6.26
N ILE A 153 -1.55 -5.22 6.55
CA ILE A 153 -0.69 -4.32 7.32
C ILE A 153 -0.62 -4.71 8.80
N VAL A 154 0.57 -4.59 9.38
CA VAL A 154 0.84 -4.65 10.81
C VAL A 154 0.19 -3.43 11.48
N PRO A 155 -0.89 -3.58 12.27
CA PRO A 155 -1.52 -2.45 12.94
C PRO A 155 -0.55 -1.85 13.97
N PRO A 156 -0.61 -0.55 14.27
CA PRO A 156 0.28 0.07 15.26
C PRO A 156 0.05 -0.48 16.68
N VAL A 157 -1.17 -0.94 16.97
CA VAL A 157 -1.56 -1.52 18.26
C VAL A 157 -2.33 -2.83 18.03
N GLY A 158 -1.99 -3.86 18.79
CA GLY A 158 -2.67 -5.17 18.78
C GLY A 158 -2.25 -6.12 17.66
N ALA A 159 -2.89 -7.29 17.61
CA ALA A 159 -2.63 -8.37 16.64
C ALA A 159 -3.68 -8.43 15.50
N GLY A 160 -4.55 -7.41 15.42
CA GLY A 160 -5.66 -7.35 14.48
C GLY A 160 -5.25 -7.05 13.04
N ARG A 161 -6.24 -6.75 12.21
CA ARG A 161 -6.04 -6.14 10.90
C ARG A 161 -6.02 -4.62 11.09
N PHE A 162 -5.08 -3.93 10.46
CA PHE A 162 -5.17 -2.48 10.34
C PHE A 162 -6.32 -2.14 9.39
N GLU A 163 -7.29 -1.38 9.87
CA GLU A 163 -8.37 -0.84 9.06
C GLU A 163 -8.37 0.68 9.18
N LYS A 164 -8.56 1.36 8.05
CA LYS A 164 -8.74 2.81 7.99
C LYS A 164 -10.21 3.10 7.70
N LEU A 165 -10.94 3.50 8.73
CA LEU A 165 -12.32 3.92 8.59
C LEU A 165 -12.38 5.37 8.10
N LEU A 166 -13.18 5.57 7.06
CA LEU A 166 -13.53 6.87 6.49
C LEU A 166 -14.88 7.39 7.03
N SER A 167 -15.41 6.79 8.09
CA SER A 167 -16.69 7.18 8.73
C SER A 167 -16.67 8.56 9.37
N PRO A 168 -17.78 9.31 9.34
CA PRO A 168 -17.89 10.64 9.95
C PRO A 168 -18.00 10.61 11.50
N GLU A 169 -18.43 9.51 12.10
CA GLU A 169 -18.79 9.43 13.53
C GLU A 169 -17.59 9.40 14.50
N GLN A 170 -16.37 9.19 14.00
CA GLN A 170 -15.16 9.03 14.82
C GLN A 170 -14.19 10.22 14.73
N SER A 171 -14.62 11.37 14.18
CA SER A 171 -13.70 12.46 13.83
C SER A 171 -14.09 13.82 14.42
N PRO A 172 -13.09 14.68 14.75
CA PRO A 172 -13.33 16.10 15.02
C PRO A 172 -14.07 16.77 13.85
N SER A 173 -14.87 17.79 14.14
CA SER A 173 -15.79 18.46 13.20
C SER A 173 -15.17 18.94 11.89
N GLU A 174 -13.86 19.20 11.86
CA GLU A 174 -13.12 19.69 10.69
C GLU A 174 -12.94 18.63 9.58
N LEU A 175 -12.96 17.33 9.93
CA LEU A 175 -12.79 16.22 8.97
C LEU A 175 -14.12 15.66 8.44
N ALA A 176 -15.25 16.12 8.99
CA ALA A 176 -16.57 15.61 8.62
C ALA A 176 -16.98 16.01 7.19
N TYR A 177 -16.54 17.19 6.72
CA TYR A 177 -16.90 17.69 5.38
C TYR A 177 -16.22 16.87 4.27
N GLY A 178 -14.92 16.64 4.38
CA GLY A 178 -14.15 15.85 3.41
C GLY A 178 -14.70 14.43 3.23
N ARG A 179 -14.99 13.76 4.35
CA ARG A 179 -15.57 12.40 4.35
C ARG A 179 -16.97 12.36 3.72
N LYS A 180 -17.84 13.32 4.05
CA LYS A 180 -19.16 13.45 3.41
C LYS A 180 -19.04 13.72 1.91
N LEU A 181 -18.04 14.49 1.48
CA LEU A 181 -17.79 14.71 0.06
C LEU A 181 -17.35 13.42 -0.64
N MET A 182 -16.50 12.59 -0.03
CA MET A 182 -16.10 11.29 -0.59
C MET A 182 -17.31 10.34 -0.76
N GLU A 183 -18.21 10.31 0.23
CA GLU A 183 -19.47 9.53 0.16
C GLU A 183 -20.39 10.08 -0.92
N LEU A 184 -20.61 11.39 -1.00
CA LEU A 184 -21.42 12.05 -2.04
C LEU A 184 -20.86 11.81 -3.45
N ARG A 185 -19.55 11.66 -3.58
CA ARG A 185 -18.86 11.33 -4.83
C ARG A 185 -18.89 9.82 -5.14
N GLY A 186 -19.43 9.01 -4.24
CA GLY A 186 -19.59 7.57 -4.43
C GLY A 186 -18.28 6.77 -4.31
N PHE A 187 -17.26 7.32 -3.64
CA PHE A 187 -15.99 6.62 -3.41
C PHE A 187 -15.98 5.80 -2.12
N VAL A 188 -16.88 6.11 -1.19
CA VAL A 188 -16.96 5.52 0.15
C VAL A 188 -18.37 4.99 0.36
N GLU A 189 -18.46 3.78 0.90
CA GLU A 189 -19.69 3.10 1.28
C GLU A 189 -19.48 2.44 2.64
N ASP A 190 -20.42 2.60 3.57
CA ASP A 190 -20.33 2.11 4.96
C ASP A 190 -19.01 2.48 5.66
N GLY A 191 -18.48 3.68 5.37
CA GLY A 191 -17.23 4.18 5.93
C GLY A 191 -15.97 3.47 5.42
N LYS A 192 -16.06 2.67 4.36
CA LYS A 192 -14.92 2.02 3.69
C LYS A 192 -14.83 2.48 2.24
N ILE A 193 -13.60 2.52 1.72
CA ILE A 193 -13.40 2.80 0.30
C ILE A 193 -14.01 1.66 -0.53
N ASN A 194 -14.80 1.99 -1.54
CA ASN A 194 -15.39 1.01 -2.45
C ASN A 194 -14.54 0.85 -3.72
N GLN A 195 -14.88 -0.09 -4.59
CA GLN A 195 -14.12 -0.37 -5.81
C GLN A 195 -13.96 0.86 -6.73
N TYR A 196 -14.95 1.75 -6.78
CA TYR A 196 -14.87 2.96 -7.59
C TYR A 196 -13.89 3.97 -6.99
N GLY A 197 -13.88 4.12 -5.66
CA GLY A 197 -12.90 4.88 -4.91
C GLY A 197 -11.48 4.32 -5.05
N GLU A 198 -11.32 3.00 -4.98
CA GLU A 198 -10.03 2.33 -5.18
C GLU A 198 -9.48 2.64 -6.57
N ARG A 199 -10.32 2.55 -7.62
CA ARG A 199 -9.92 2.88 -8.98
C ARG A 199 -9.51 4.34 -9.13
N PHE A 200 -10.22 5.25 -8.45
CA PHE A 200 -9.85 6.67 -8.42
C PHE A 200 -8.46 6.87 -7.79
N VAL A 201 -8.21 6.27 -6.62
CA VAL A 201 -6.91 6.33 -5.93
C VAL A 201 -5.80 5.74 -6.80
N GLN A 202 -6.00 4.54 -7.36
CA GLN A 202 -5.05 3.88 -8.26
C GLN A 202 -4.70 4.73 -9.48
N THR A 203 -5.64 5.55 -9.93
CA THR A 203 -5.44 6.41 -11.09
C THR A 203 -4.66 7.67 -10.72
N CYS A 204 -4.90 8.25 -9.55
CA CYS A 204 -4.31 9.52 -9.14
C CYS A 204 -2.90 9.36 -8.53
N TYR A 205 -2.53 8.16 -8.07
CA TYR A 205 -1.25 7.93 -7.39
C TYR A 205 -0.34 7.00 -8.18
N PRO A 206 0.98 7.24 -8.15
CA PRO A 206 1.94 6.31 -8.72
C PRO A 206 2.00 5.03 -7.86
N THR A 207 2.32 3.89 -8.47
CA THR A 207 2.29 2.56 -7.82
C THR A 207 3.10 2.52 -6.54
N GLU A 208 4.24 3.22 -6.48
CA GLU A 208 5.12 3.27 -5.32
C GLU A 208 4.47 3.95 -4.12
N LYS A 209 3.56 4.92 -4.35
CA LYS A 209 2.77 5.59 -3.30
C LYS A 209 1.55 4.78 -2.85
N LEU A 210 1.29 3.65 -3.49
CA LEU A 210 0.21 2.72 -3.16
C LEU A 210 0.71 1.50 -2.39
N LEU A 211 1.97 1.48 -1.99
CA LEU A 211 2.56 0.42 -1.18
C LEU A 211 2.58 0.79 0.31
N PRO A 212 2.51 -0.18 1.25
CA PRO A 212 2.56 0.07 2.69
C PRO A 212 3.76 0.91 3.15
N GLU A 213 4.92 0.75 2.52
CA GLU A 213 6.15 1.47 2.84
C GLU A 213 5.98 3.00 2.67
N SER A 214 5.12 3.42 1.74
CA SER A 214 4.83 4.85 1.48
C SER A 214 4.06 5.53 2.62
N ILE A 215 3.48 4.75 3.54
CA ILE A 215 2.84 5.24 4.77
C ILE A 215 3.62 4.81 6.01
N GLN A 216 4.89 4.41 5.84
CA GLN A 216 5.77 3.92 6.92
C GLN A 216 5.19 2.71 7.67
N MET A 217 4.43 1.88 6.97
CA MET A 217 3.88 0.64 7.51
C MET A 217 4.42 -0.57 6.76
N PHE A 218 4.29 -1.74 7.36
CA PHE A 218 4.79 -3.00 6.84
C PHE A 218 3.68 -4.04 6.80
N GLU A 219 3.81 -5.00 5.90
CA GLU A 219 2.92 -6.16 5.85
C GLU A 219 3.39 -7.30 6.75
N TRP A 220 2.42 -8.08 7.23
CA TRP A 220 2.70 -9.35 7.88
C TRP A 220 3.37 -10.32 6.89
N LYS A 221 4.59 -10.77 7.22
CA LYS A 221 5.33 -11.79 6.43
C LYS A 221 4.57 -13.11 6.30
N ASN A 222 3.68 -13.38 7.26
CA ASN A 222 2.89 -14.61 7.35
C ASN A 222 1.37 -14.35 7.42
N ALA A 223 0.87 -13.31 6.72
CA ALA A 223 -0.55 -12.93 6.75
C ALA A 223 -1.53 -14.09 6.54
N GLY A 224 -1.22 -15.01 5.62
CA GLY A 224 -2.05 -16.18 5.31
C GLY A 224 -1.88 -17.37 6.25
N SER A 225 -0.92 -17.32 7.18
CA SER A 225 -0.62 -18.39 8.13
C SER A 225 0.03 -17.82 9.41
N PRO A 226 -0.76 -17.27 10.34
CA PRO A 226 -0.25 -16.84 11.65
C PRO A 226 0.49 -17.98 12.37
N ILE A 227 1.53 -17.64 13.14
CA ILE A 227 2.23 -18.61 13.99
C ILE A 227 1.29 -18.99 15.12
N LEU A 228 1.05 -20.29 15.24
CA LEU A 228 0.10 -20.84 16.18
C LEU A 228 0.74 -21.00 17.56
N MET A 229 0.23 -20.28 18.57
CA MET A 229 0.75 -20.29 19.94
C MET A 229 0.01 -21.32 20.79
N LEU A 230 0.71 -22.35 21.27
CA LEU A 230 0.15 -23.50 21.96
C LEU A 230 0.63 -23.57 23.41
N SER A 231 -0.27 -23.83 24.35
CA SER A 231 0.08 -24.28 25.70
C SER A 231 -1.10 -24.93 26.41
N TYR A 232 -0.82 -25.90 27.29
CA TYR A 232 -1.82 -26.50 28.20
C TYR A 232 -1.72 -25.96 29.63
N GLU A 233 -0.88 -24.95 29.83
CA GLU A 233 -0.59 -24.28 31.09
C GLU A 233 -1.00 -22.80 30.97
N LEU A 234 -2.21 -22.55 30.45
CA LEU A 234 -2.77 -21.21 30.24
C LEU A 234 -2.95 -20.41 31.54
N ASP A 235 -2.94 -21.10 32.67
CA ASP A 235 -3.01 -20.55 34.02
C ASP A 235 -1.65 -20.17 34.62
N ASP A 236 -0.54 -20.58 33.98
CA ASP A 236 0.80 -20.33 34.50
C ASP A 236 1.30 -18.92 34.11
N PRO A 237 1.67 -18.08 35.10
CA PRO A 237 2.05 -16.68 34.85
C PRO A 237 3.34 -16.53 34.04
N ASP A 238 4.27 -17.49 34.14
CA ASP A 238 5.54 -17.41 33.41
C ASP A 238 5.36 -17.82 31.95
N VAL A 239 4.51 -18.83 31.70
CA VAL A 239 4.07 -19.21 30.34
C VAL A 239 3.38 -18.03 29.66
N LEU A 240 2.47 -17.34 30.36
CA LEU A 240 1.79 -16.16 29.83
C LEU A 240 2.77 -15.01 29.54
N ARG A 241 3.71 -14.72 30.45
CA ARG A 241 4.75 -13.70 30.23
C ARG A 241 5.63 -14.04 29.03
N LEU A 242 6.06 -15.30 28.91
CA LEU A 242 6.86 -15.75 27.77
C LEU A 242 6.09 -15.58 26.46
N HIS A 243 4.82 -16.01 26.43
CA HIS A 243 3.96 -15.83 25.26
C HIS A 243 3.85 -14.34 24.85
N MET A 244 3.65 -13.44 25.82
CA MET A 244 3.55 -12.00 25.55
C MET A 244 4.85 -11.43 24.99
N HIS A 245 6.00 -11.73 25.61
CA HIS A 245 7.30 -11.27 25.13
C HIS A 245 7.64 -11.84 23.75
N LEU A 246 7.40 -13.14 23.54
CA LEU A 246 7.63 -13.80 22.27
C LEU A 246 6.74 -13.24 21.16
N SER A 247 5.46 -12.99 21.45
CA SER A 247 4.54 -12.36 20.49
C SER A 247 5.00 -10.96 20.10
N GLU A 248 5.52 -10.18 21.05
CA GLU A 248 6.04 -8.84 20.76
C GLU A 248 7.31 -8.89 19.91
N LEU A 249 8.26 -9.78 20.21
CA LEU A 249 9.49 -9.94 19.42
C LEU A 249 9.21 -10.48 18.00
N LEU A 250 8.26 -11.40 17.85
CA LEU A 250 7.83 -11.87 16.53
C LEU A 250 7.13 -10.76 15.75
N ARG A 251 6.33 -9.93 16.43
CA ARG A 251 5.66 -8.77 15.84
C ARG A 251 6.65 -7.72 15.34
N THR A 252 7.67 -7.36 16.12
CA THR A 252 8.71 -6.42 15.67
C THR A 252 9.49 -6.96 14.47
N SER A 253 9.51 -8.28 14.30
CA SER A 253 10.10 -8.95 13.15
C SER A 253 9.13 -9.14 11.97
N GLY A 254 7.88 -8.69 12.08
CA GLY A 254 6.85 -8.73 11.03
C GLY A 254 6.04 -10.03 10.97
N PHE A 255 6.01 -10.84 12.04
CA PHE A 255 5.25 -12.08 12.12
C PHE A 255 4.02 -11.95 13.03
N LYS A 256 2.88 -12.40 12.51
CA LYS A 256 1.60 -12.47 13.22
C LYS A 256 1.54 -13.76 14.04
N THR A 257 1.11 -13.67 15.30
CA THR A 257 0.85 -14.80 16.18
C THR A 257 -0.65 -14.92 16.50
N THR A 258 -1.09 -16.12 16.89
CA THR A 258 -2.42 -16.31 17.50
C THR A 258 -2.37 -16.01 19.00
N ALA A 259 -3.54 -15.86 19.61
CA ALA A 259 -3.66 -15.99 21.06
C ALA A 259 -3.17 -17.39 21.51
N LEU A 260 -2.67 -17.47 22.74
CA LEU A 260 -2.29 -18.74 23.36
C LEU A 260 -3.54 -19.63 23.55
N TYR A 261 -3.48 -20.87 23.06
CA TYR A 261 -4.60 -21.80 23.19
C TYR A 261 -4.16 -23.24 23.44
N ALA A 262 -5.08 -24.04 24.00
CA ALA A 262 -4.89 -25.46 24.28
C ALA A 262 -5.81 -26.32 23.38
N PRO A 263 -5.29 -27.01 22.35
CA PRO A 263 -6.13 -27.83 21.47
C PRO A 263 -6.66 -29.06 22.21
N THR A 264 -7.98 -29.15 22.39
CA THR A 264 -8.63 -30.31 23.04
C THR A 264 -9.48 -31.14 22.07
N ARG A 265 -9.56 -30.72 20.80
CA ARG A 265 -10.30 -31.38 19.71
C ARG A 265 -9.57 -31.15 18.40
N LYS A 266 -9.80 -32.02 17.41
CA LYS A 266 -9.33 -31.78 16.03
C LYS A 266 -9.92 -30.47 15.53
N MET A 267 -9.06 -29.50 15.17
CA MET A 267 -9.50 -28.32 14.45
C MET A 267 -9.73 -28.70 12.98
N THR A 268 -10.87 -28.30 12.44
CA THR A 268 -11.02 -28.19 10.98
C THR A 268 -10.12 -27.04 10.50
N PRO A 269 -9.24 -27.26 9.51
CA PRO A 269 -8.27 -26.26 9.09
C PRO A 269 -9.00 -25.13 8.35
N GLN A 270 -9.40 -24.10 9.09
CA GLN A 270 -9.91 -22.86 8.48
C GLN A 270 -8.76 -21.97 7.98
N THR A 271 -7.54 -22.19 8.48
CA THR A 271 -6.31 -21.54 8.05
C THR A 271 -5.22 -22.60 7.91
N LEU A 272 -4.46 -22.52 6.82
CA LEU A 272 -3.31 -23.40 6.58
C LEU A 272 -2.21 -22.98 7.56
N VAL A 273 -2.15 -23.60 8.73
CA VAL A 273 -1.08 -23.34 9.71
C VAL A 273 0.21 -23.93 9.16
N LYS A 274 1.24 -23.11 8.96
CA LYS A 274 2.56 -23.56 8.51
C LYS A 274 3.55 -23.73 9.66
N SER A 275 3.33 -23.04 10.79
CA SER A 275 4.26 -23.04 11.92
C SER A 275 3.51 -22.88 13.23
N SER A 276 3.97 -23.58 14.27
CA SER A 276 3.42 -23.50 15.62
C SER A 276 4.52 -23.50 16.66
N ILE A 277 4.29 -22.81 17.78
CA ILE A 277 5.18 -22.79 18.94
C ILE A 277 4.42 -23.37 20.14
N LEU A 278 4.91 -24.48 20.68
CA LEU A 278 4.38 -25.10 21.91
C LEU A 278 5.20 -24.68 23.12
N ILE A 279 4.57 -23.98 24.06
CA ILE A 279 5.19 -23.54 25.31
C ILE A 279 4.72 -24.42 26.46
N PHE A 280 5.66 -24.97 27.22
CA PHE A 280 5.36 -25.77 28.40
C PHE A 280 6.43 -25.67 29.48
N LYS A 281 6.02 -25.90 30.73
CA LYS A 281 6.85 -25.73 31.92
C LYS A 281 6.76 -26.97 32.82
N ASN A 282 5.64 -27.16 33.51
CA ASN A 282 5.55 -28.07 34.66
C ASN A 282 4.52 -29.19 34.49
N LYS A 283 3.64 -29.14 33.48
CA LYS A 283 2.53 -30.10 33.31
C LYS A 283 2.61 -30.88 31.98
N PRO A 284 3.71 -31.58 31.72
CA PRO A 284 3.95 -32.22 30.43
C PRO A 284 3.02 -33.41 30.14
N GLU A 285 2.42 -34.01 31.17
CA GLU A 285 1.38 -35.05 31.03
C GLU A 285 0.14 -34.55 30.25
N ARG A 286 -0.16 -33.25 30.33
CA ARG A 286 -1.24 -32.62 29.57
C ARG A 286 -0.95 -32.57 28.08
N ILE A 287 0.33 -32.45 27.71
CA ILE A 287 0.78 -32.45 26.32
C ILE A 287 0.68 -33.86 25.75
N ILE A 288 1.19 -34.85 26.49
CA ILE A 288 1.15 -36.26 26.07
C ILE A 288 -0.30 -36.73 25.87
N SER A 289 -1.19 -36.40 26.80
CA SER A 289 -2.61 -36.79 26.70
C SER A 289 -3.32 -36.19 25.49
N ASN A 290 -2.82 -35.07 24.95
CA ASN A 290 -3.41 -34.38 23.80
C ASN A 290 -2.50 -34.37 22.56
N ILE A 291 -1.46 -35.22 22.52
CA ILE A 291 -0.45 -35.21 21.45
C ILE A 291 -1.05 -35.40 20.06
N LYS A 292 -2.11 -36.20 19.93
CA LYS A 292 -2.83 -36.44 18.66
C LYS A 292 -3.49 -35.17 18.10
N HIS A 293 -3.84 -34.23 18.96
CA HIS A 293 -4.40 -32.94 18.54
C HIS A 293 -3.27 -32.00 18.10
N ILE A 294 -2.18 -31.97 18.85
CA ILE A 294 -0.97 -31.19 18.54
C ILE A 294 -0.39 -31.64 17.19
N ASP A 295 -0.22 -32.95 17.00
CA ASP A 295 0.31 -33.55 15.77
C ASP A 295 -0.47 -33.14 14.52
N SER A 296 -1.80 -33.01 14.64
CA SER A 296 -2.65 -32.54 13.54
C SER A 296 -2.49 -31.05 13.19
N LEU A 297 -1.75 -30.31 14.00
CA LEU A 297 -1.53 -28.86 13.90
C LEU A 297 -0.05 -28.50 13.70
N THR A 298 0.84 -29.49 13.75
CA THR A 298 2.28 -29.34 13.58
C THR A 298 2.69 -29.77 12.17
N HIS A 299 3.58 -28.98 11.57
CA HIS A 299 4.22 -29.23 10.30
C HIS A 299 5.74 -29.02 10.44
N LYS A 300 6.49 -29.18 9.35
CA LYS A 300 7.91 -28.78 9.31
C LYS A 300 8.04 -27.30 9.72
N GLY A 301 8.97 -27.00 10.62
CA GLY A 301 9.22 -25.68 11.19
C GLY A 301 8.49 -25.41 12.51
N CYS A 302 7.84 -26.41 13.13
CA CYS A 302 7.23 -26.26 14.45
C CYS A 302 8.27 -26.35 15.56
N THR A 303 8.14 -25.47 16.56
CA THR A 303 9.07 -25.33 17.69
C THR A 303 8.41 -25.75 18.99
N ALA A 304 9.09 -26.57 19.78
CA ALA A 304 8.74 -26.86 21.17
C ALA A 304 9.66 -26.04 22.09
N VAL A 305 9.08 -25.36 23.07
CA VAL A 305 9.77 -24.50 24.03
C VAL A 305 9.53 -25.01 25.44
N GLN A 306 10.58 -25.51 26.06
CA GLN A 306 10.60 -26.03 27.42
C GLN A 306 11.15 -24.97 28.37
N MET A 307 10.38 -24.64 29.42
CA MET A 307 10.76 -23.67 30.46
C MET A 307 11.30 -24.31 31.76
N CYS A 308 11.82 -25.54 31.70
CA CYS A 308 12.24 -26.30 32.87
C CYS A 308 13.41 -27.24 32.55
N ASN A 309 14.35 -27.40 33.48
CA ASN A 309 15.52 -28.26 33.31
C ASN A 309 15.23 -29.76 33.57
N ASP A 310 14.10 -30.09 34.19
CA ASP A 310 13.91 -31.39 34.86
C ASP A 310 13.21 -32.47 34.02
N TYR A 311 12.82 -32.17 32.77
CA TYR A 311 12.02 -33.09 31.94
C TYR A 311 12.69 -33.48 30.61
N PRO A 312 13.66 -34.42 30.61
CA PRO A 312 14.16 -35.03 29.38
C PRO A 312 13.17 -36.04 28.75
N ILE A 313 12.28 -36.64 29.54
CA ILE A 313 11.43 -37.78 29.11
C ILE A 313 10.30 -37.38 28.14
N ILE A 314 9.84 -36.12 28.16
CA ILE A 314 8.77 -35.64 27.26
C ILE A 314 9.32 -35.13 25.92
N LEU A 315 10.64 -34.93 25.82
CA LEU A 315 11.30 -34.52 24.59
C LEU A 315 11.32 -35.62 23.54
N GLU A 316 11.36 -36.91 23.92
CA GLU A 316 11.40 -38.02 22.96
C GLU A 316 10.08 -38.17 22.15
N PRO A 317 8.88 -38.11 22.74
CA PRO A 317 7.65 -38.06 21.95
C PRO A 317 7.50 -36.78 21.13
N LEU A 318 8.04 -35.66 21.62
CA LEU A 318 7.95 -34.36 20.94
C LEU A 318 8.96 -34.22 19.80
N SER A 319 10.12 -34.88 19.85
CA SER A 319 11.12 -34.86 18.77
C SER A 319 10.64 -35.56 17.49
N GLY A 320 9.60 -36.40 17.58
CA GLY A 320 8.90 -36.95 16.42
C GLY A 320 7.89 -35.99 15.79
N VAL A 321 7.54 -34.89 16.47
CA VAL A 321 6.44 -33.97 16.11
C VAL A 321 6.94 -32.55 15.82
N PHE A 322 7.99 -32.11 16.51
CA PHE A 322 8.59 -30.78 16.42
C PHE A 322 10.00 -30.87 15.85
N GLU A 323 10.34 -29.92 14.97
CA GLU A 323 11.64 -29.86 14.31
C GLU A 323 12.68 -29.18 15.21
N ILE A 324 12.28 -28.13 15.92
CA ILE A 324 13.15 -27.37 16.81
C ILE A 324 12.69 -27.57 18.25
N ILE A 325 13.63 -27.90 19.14
CA ILE A 325 13.39 -27.97 20.59
C ILE A 325 14.30 -26.95 21.26
N VAL A 326 13.70 -25.96 21.92
CA VAL A 326 14.42 -24.92 22.67
C VAL A 326 14.17 -25.15 24.15
N ASN A 327 15.25 -25.29 24.92
CA ASN A 327 15.19 -25.32 26.38
C ASN A 327 15.65 -23.96 26.92
N ILE A 328 14.74 -23.23 27.58
CA ILE A 328 15.07 -21.98 28.24
C ILE A 328 15.39 -22.26 29.71
N SER A 329 16.69 -22.33 30.00
CA SER A 329 17.19 -22.56 31.35
C SER A 329 17.17 -21.25 32.16
N GLY A 330 16.11 -21.03 32.95
CA GLY A 330 16.04 -19.91 33.90
C GLY A 330 14.66 -19.25 33.97
N ASP A 331 14.29 -18.80 35.16
CA ASP A 331 12.99 -18.19 35.49
C ASP A 331 12.74 -16.81 34.84
N ASP A 332 13.48 -16.41 33.79
CA ASP A 332 13.27 -15.14 33.08
C ASP A 332 12.63 -15.35 31.69
N PRO A 333 11.30 -15.14 31.58
CA PRO A 333 10.57 -15.22 30.32
C PRO A 333 11.10 -14.31 29.21
N LEU A 334 11.73 -13.18 29.54
CA LEU A 334 12.23 -12.24 28.54
C LEU A 334 13.46 -12.80 27.81
N THR A 335 14.47 -13.24 28.56
CA THR A 335 15.66 -13.88 27.97
C THR A 335 15.28 -15.15 27.21
N GLY A 336 14.32 -15.91 27.71
CA GLY A 336 13.77 -17.08 27.03
C GLY A 336 13.14 -16.75 25.67
N ALA A 337 12.35 -15.67 25.58
CA ALA A 337 11.74 -15.25 24.32
C ALA A 337 12.80 -14.93 23.24
N VAL A 338 13.89 -14.25 23.63
CA VAL A 338 15.00 -13.94 22.72
C VAL A 338 15.68 -15.21 22.21
N GLN A 339 15.90 -16.20 23.08
CA GLN A 339 16.49 -17.48 22.69
C GLN A 339 15.63 -18.22 21.67
N VAL A 340 14.31 -18.26 21.89
CA VAL A 340 13.37 -18.91 20.97
C VAL A 340 13.38 -18.22 19.60
N VAL A 341 13.34 -16.89 19.57
CA VAL A 341 13.37 -16.13 18.32
C VAL A 341 14.68 -16.35 17.55
N ASN A 342 15.82 -16.36 18.24
CA ASN A 342 17.11 -16.65 17.61
C ASN A 342 17.16 -18.07 17.04
N ALA A 343 16.61 -19.06 17.75
CA ALA A 343 16.54 -20.43 17.27
C ALA A 343 15.69 -20.55 15.99
N ILE A 344 14.57 -19.81 15.90
CA ILE A 344 13.70 -19.78 14.71
C ILE A 344 14.40 -19.13 13.51
N TYR A 345 15.31 -18.17 13.71
CA TYR A 345 16.02 -17.47 12.62
C TYR A 345 17.39 -18.05 12.24
N SER A 346 17.91 -19.03 12.99
CA SER A 346 19.24 -19.60 12.76
C SER A 346 19.22 -20.81 11.81
N GLU A 347 18.05 -21.19 11.31
CA GLU A 347 17.81 -22.18 10.24
C GLU A 347 17.30 -21.49 8.98
#